data_AF-B7QG86-F1
#
_entry.id   AF-B7QG86-F1
#
_cell.length_a   1.000
_cell.length_b   1.000
_cell.length_c   1.000
_cell.angle_alpha   90.00
_cell.angle_beta   90.00
_cell.angle_gamma   90.00
#
_symmetry.space_group_name_H-M   'P 1'
#
loop_
_entity.id
_entity.type
_entity.pdbx_description
1 polymer ?
#
loop_
_entity_poly.entity_id
_entity_poly.type
_entity_poly.pdbx_seq_one_letter_code
_entity_poly.pdbx_strand_id
1 'polypeptide(L)'
;VSSGKEFQQRIFAPEKSVENQVSAHRLAQVNENRRRLVPIIKSIIFLGRQNVPLRGHRDDGVLTGISASSDVVNEGNFREILRFRVQRGDKKLAEHLSGSSSRETYVSKTTQNELISCCGAEITSIFTERVRNAVLYSVLFD
;
A
#
# COMPACT_ATOMS: atom_id res chain seq x y z
N VAL A 1 -4.70 -35.18 -34.52
CA VAL A 1 -3.28 -34.73 -34.64
C VAL A 1 -3.02 -33.38 -33.94
N SER A 2 -4.02 -32.51 -33.70
CA SER A 2 -3.76 -31.22 -33.01
C SER A 2 -3.41 -31.39 -31.52
N SER A 3 -4.05 -32.31 -30.80
CA SER A 3 -3.80 -32.52 -29.36
C SER A 3 -2.35 -32.96 -29.04
N GLY A 4 -1.72 -33.72 -29.93
CA GLY A 4 -0.31 -34.12 -29.78
C GLY A 4 0.68 -32.96 -30.00
N LYS A 5 0.36 -32.04 -30.93
CA LYS A 5 1.15 -30.82 -31.16
C LYS A 5 1.00 -29.83 -29.99
N GLU A 6 -0.19 -29.71 -29.43
CA GLU A 6 -0.43 -28.91 -28.21
C GLU A 6 0.33 -29.49 -27.00
N PHE A 7 0.36 -30.81 -26.85
CA PHE A 7 1.12 -31.46 -25.78
C PHE A 7 2.63 -31.22 -25.91
N GLN A 8 3.21 -31.37 -27.12
CA GLN A 8 4.60 -31.02 -27.37
C GLN A 8 4.88 -29.54 -27.08
N GLN A 9 4.01 -28.62 -27.51
CA GLN A 9 4.16 -27.19 -27.21
C GLN A 9 4.14 -26.90 -25.71
N ARG A 10 3.32 -27.59 -24.91
CA ARG A 10 3.31 -27.44 -23.44
C ARG A 10 4.60 -27.93 -22.78
N ILE A 11 5.23 -28.98 -23.31
CA ILE A 11 6.50 -29.50 -22.77
C ILE A 11 7.68 -28.60 -23.16
N PHE A 12 7.74 -28.10 -24.40
CA PHE A 12 8.86 -27.30 -24.89
C PHE A 12 8.75 -25.80 -24.60
N ALA A 13 7.54 -25.32 -24.27
CA ALA A 13 7.24 -23.92 -23.92
C ALA A 13 6.21 -23.87 -22.77
N PRO A 14 6.57 -24.35 -21.56
CA PRO A 14 5.67 -24.43 -20.43
C PRO A 14 5.08 -23.07 -20.03
N GLU A 15 5.78 -21.96 -20.27
CA GLU A 15 5.30 -20.59 -20.05
C GLU A 15 4.05 -20.23 -20.87
N LYS A 16 3.77 -20.96 -21.95
CA LYS A 16 2.55 -20.79 -22.76
C LYS A 16 1.37 -21.61 -22.26
N SER A 17 1.58 -22.50 -21.28
CA SER A 17 0.47 -23.20 -20.63
C SER A 17 -0.42 -22.18 -19.91
N VAL A 18 -1.74 -22.33 -20.06
CA VAL A 18 -2.73 -21.46 -19.41
C VAL A 18 -2.51 -21.42 -17.90
N GLU A 19 -2.18 -22.55 -17.27
CA GLU A 19 -1.89 -22.65 -15.83
C GLU A 19 -0.68 -21.79 -15.43
N ASN A 20 0.38 -21.82 -16.23
CA ASN A 20 1.60 -21.05 -15.99
C ASN A 20 1.39 -19.56 -16.29
N GLN A 21 0.57 -19.22 -17.29
CA GLN A 21 0.20 -17.83 -17.58
C GLN A 21 -0.67 -17.23 -16.48
N VAL A 22 -1.69 -17.97 -16.01
CA VAL A 22 -2.57 -17.52 -14.92
C VAL A 22 -1.78 -17.32 -13.63
N SER A 23 -0.88 -18.25 -13.30
CA SER A 23 -0.03 -18.12 -12.11
C SER A 23 0.96 -16.96 -12.23
N ALA A 24 1.61 -16.77 -13.39
CA ALA A 24 2.51 -15.65 -13.65
C ALA A 24 1.77 -14.30 -13.61
N HIS A 25 0.60 -14.19 -14.23
CA HIS A 25 -0.22 -12.99 -14.22
C HIS A 25 -0.67 -12.62 -12.80
N ARG A 26 -1.14 -13.61 -12.03
CA ARG A 26 -1.50 -13.41 -10.62
C ARG A 26 -0.33 -12.88 -9.80
N LEU A 27 0.85 -13.46 -9.98
CA LEU A 27 2.06 -13.02 -9.28
C LEU A 27 2.45 -11.58 -9.68
N ALA A 28 2.37 -11.24 -10.97
CA ALA A 28 2.63 -9.89 -11.46
C ALA A 28 1.68 -8.86 -10.82
N GLN A 29 0.38 -9.16 -10.76
CA GLN A 29 -0.61 -8.29 -10.14
C GLN A 29 -0.38 -8.10 -8.63
N VAL A 30 -0.05 -9.17 -7.90
CA VAL A 30 0.30 -9.09 -6.47
C VAL A 30 1.51 -8.19 -6.26
N ASN A 31 2.55 -8.35 -7.07
CA ASN A 31 3.76 -7.54 -6.97
C ASN A 31 3.49 -6.08 -7.29
N GLU A 32 2.63 -5.80 -8.26
CA GLU A 32 2.22 -4.44 -8.61
C GLU A 32 1.41 -3.79 -7.49
N ASN A 33 0.43 -4.50 -6.92
CA ASN A 33 -0.35 -4.00 -5.78
C ASN A 33 0.54 -3.73 -4.55
N ARG A 34 1.52 -4.60 -4.29
CA ARG A 34 2.53 -4.36 -3.23
C ARG A 34 3.31 -3.09 -3.48
N ARG A 35 3.78 -2.86 -4.72
CA ARG A 35 4.52 -1.65 -5.10
C ARG A 35 3.68 -0.39 -4.90
N ARG A 36 2.37 -0.45 -5.19
CA ARG A 36 1.41 0.64 -4.97
C ARG A 36 1.17 0.94 -3.49
N LEU A 37 1.14 -0.09 -2.64
CA LEU A 37 0.97 0.06 -1.19
C LEU A 37 2.20 0.61 -0.46
N VAL A 38 3.42 0.31 -0.94
CA VAL A 38 4.68 0.78 -0.31
C VAL A 38 4.69 2.29 -0.02
N PRO A 39 4.41 3.19 -0.99
CA PRO A 39 4.39 4.62 -0.68
C PRO A 39 3.33 4.95 0.36
N ILE A 40 2.14 4.38 0.28
CA ILE A 40 1.01 4.67 1.17
C ILE A 40 1.35 4.28 2.62
N ILE A 41 1.88 3.06 2.83
CA ILE A 41 2.28 2.56 4.15
C ILE A 41 3.42 3.41 4.73
N LYS A 42 4.42 3.78 3.91
CA LYS A 42 5.50 4.66 4.37
C LYS A 42 5.00 6.01 4.87
N SER A 43 3.96 6.56 4.25
CA SER A 43 3.33 7.80 4.71
C SER A 43 2.64 7.63 6.06
N ILE A 44 1.93 6.51 6.29
CA ILE A 44 1.30 6.18 7.59
C ILE A 44 2.36 6.04 8.68
N ILE A 45 3.42 5.29 8.43
CA ILE A 45 4.53 5.10 9.38
C ILE A 45 5.19 6.44 9.70
N PHE A 46 5.44 7.28 8.70
CA PHE A 46 6.03 8.60 8.91
C PHE A 46 5.18 9.46 9.86
N LEU A 47 3.87 9.58 9.60
CA LEU A 47 2.97 10.38 10.41
C LEU A 47 2.87 9.85 11.85
N GLY A 48 2.72 8.53 12.01
CA GLY A 48 2.70 7.91 13.33
C GLY A 48 4.00 8.13 14.11
N ARG A 49 5.15 8.03 13.45
CA ARG A 49 6.47 8.23 14.09
C ARG A 49 6.75 9.67 14.46
N GLN A 50 6.17 10.64 13.75
CA GLN A 50 6.27 12.07 14.07
C GLN A 50 5.17 12.54 15.04
N ASN A 51 4.29 11.65 15.49
CA ASN A 51 3.10 12.00 16.28
C ASN A 51 2.23 13.07 15.59
N VAL A 52 2.12 12.98 14.26
CA VAL A 52 1.29 13.89 13.46
C VAL A 52 -0.05 13.20 13.19
N PRO A 53 -1.19 13.83 13.50
CA PRO A 53 -2.51 13.26 13.24
C PRO A 53 -2.70 12.94 11.76
N LEU A 54 -3.20 11.75 11.42
CA LEU A 54 -3.39 11.37 10.01
C LEU A 54 -4.58 12.09 9.35
N ARG A 55 -5.65 12.30 10.13
CA ARG A 55 -6.97 12.73 9.63
C ARG A 55 -7.16 14.24 9.78
N GLY A 56 -7.87 14.82 8.82
CA GLY A 56 -8.37 16.20 8.85
C GLY A 56 -9.90 16.23 8.90
N HIS A 57 -10.49 17.41 8.73
CA HIS A 57 -11.94 17.58 8.78
C HIS A 57 -12.67 16.88 7.61
N ARG A 58 -12.04 16.80 6.44
CA ARG A 58 -12.58 16.12 5.24
C ARG A 58 -11.54 15.18 4.64
N ASP A 59 -11.58 13.90 5.00
CA ASP A 59 -10.63 12.87 4.54
C ASP A 59 -11.27 11.80 3.64
N ASP A 60 -12.43 12.10 3.04
CA ASP A 60 -13.18 11.27 2.10
C ASP A 60 -13.09 11.75 0.64
N GLY A 61 -13.59 10.90 -0.26
CA GLY A 61 -13.67 11.21 -1.69
C GLY A 61 -12.39 10.99 -2.48
N VAL A 62 -12.46 11.31 -3.77
CA VAL A 62 -11.34 11.18 -4.71
C VAL A 62 -10.24 12.18 -4.33
N LEU A 63 -8.97 11.76 -4.39
CA LEU A 63 -7.83 12.67 -4.31
C LEU A 63 -7.79 13.53 -5.57
N THR A 64 -8.46 14.68 -5.54
CA THR A 64 -8.49 15.66 -6.65
C THR A 64 -7.23 16.54 -6.60
N GLY A 65 -6.74 17.03 -7.73
CA GLY A 65 -5.63 18.01 -7.71
C GLY A 65 -4.26 17.44 -7.29
N ILE A 66 -4.00 16.15 -7.51
CA ILE A 66 -2.71 15.48 -7.21
C ILE A 66 -1.49 16.25 -7.75
N SER A 67 -1.66 16.94 -8.89
CA SER A 67 -0.61 17.71 -9.57
C SER A 67 -0.83 19.22 -9.59
N ALA A 68 -1.94 19.71 -9.00
CA ALA A 68 -2.26 21.13 -8.95
C ALA A 68 -2.07 21.64 -7.52
N SER A 69 -1.56 22.86 -7.36
CA SER A 69 -1.69 23.59 -6.10
C SER A 69 -3.16 23.94 -5.93
N SER A 70 -3.96 23.01 -5.39
CA SER A 70 -5.32 23.35 -5.00
C SER A 70 -5.23 24.26 -3.78
N ASP A 71 -5.44 25.54 -3.98
CA ASP A 71 -6.18 26.30 -2.97
C ASP A 71 -7.50 25.55 -2.70
N VAL A 72 -8.02 25.67 -1.48
CA VAL A 72 -9.38 25.25 -1.05
C VAL A 72 -9.48 23.85 -0.40
N VAL A 73 -9.35 23.84 0.94
CA VAL A 73 -9.72 22.78 1.94
C VAL A 73 -8.61 21.81 2.39
N ASN A 74 -8.33 21.81 3.70
CA ASN A 74 -7.46 20.85 4.39
C ASN A 74 -8.10 19.44 4.42
N GLU A 75 -7.53 18.50 3.67
CA GLU A 75 -8.01 17.12 3.59
C GLU A 75 -7.34 16.14 4.59
N GLY A 76 -6.54 16.67 5.51
CA GLY A 76 -5.78 15.91 6.49
C GLY A 76 -4.38 15.53 6.03
N ASN A 77 -3.48 15.36 7.01
CA ASN A 77 -2.05 15.19 6.77
C ASN A 77 -1.71 13.96 5.92
N PHE A 78 -2.51 12.89 6.00
CA PHE A 78 -2.31 11.72 5.15
C PHE A 78 -2.51 12.02 3.66
N ARG A 79 -3.53 12.80 3.30
CA ARG A 79 -3.79 13.14 1.90
C ARG A 79 -2.77 14.18 1.40
N GLU A 80 -2.44 15.16 2.24
CA GLU A 80 -1.43 16.17 1.94
C GLU A 80 -0.03 15.58 1.71
N ILE A 81 0.39 14.60 2.52
CA ILE A 81 1.71 13.99 2.31
C ILE A 81 1.75 13.16 1.03
N LEU A 82 0.64 12.53 0.60
CA LEU A 82 0.58 11.85 -0.69
C LEU A 82 0.67 12.84 -1.86
N ARG A 83 -0.05 13.96 -1.80
CA ARG A 83 0.07 15.06 -2.78
C ARG A 83 1.51 15.57 -2.85
N PHE A 84 2.10 15.87 -1.70
CA PHE A 84 3.49 16.32 -1.60
C PHE A 84 4.46 15.34 -2.27
N ARG A 85 4.32 14.04 -2.02
CA ARG A 85 5.17 13.03 -2.64
C ARG A 85 5.05 13.00 -4.16
N VAL A 86 3.83 13.10 -4.69
CA VAL A 86 3.62 13.18 -6.13
C VAL A 86 4.25 14.46 -6.71
N GLN A 87 4.04 15.61 -6.08
CA GLN A 87 4.65 16.88 -6.49
C GLN A 87 6.19 16.84 -6.45
N ARG A 88 6.78 16.05 -5.54
CA ARG A 88 8.22 15.83 -5.45
C ARG A 88 8.76 14.73 -6.38
N GLY A 89 7.92 14.17 -7.25
CA GLY A 89 8.33 13.27 -8.31
C GLY A 89 8.10 11.78 -8.06
N ASP A 90 7.25 11.40 -7.10
CA ASP A 90 6.81 10.00 -6.93
C ASP A 90 5.87 9.59 -8.08
N LYS A 91 6.45 9.34 -9.26
CA LYS A 91 5.72 9.03 -10.50
C LYS A 91 4.85 7.78 -10.38
N LYS A 92 5.32 6.76 -9.65
CA LYS A 92 4.57 5.52 -9.43
C LYS A 92 3.33 5.75 -8.59
N LEU A 93 3.46 6.55 -7.52
CA LEU A 93 2.32 6.97 -6.73
C LEU A 93 1.37 7.84 -7.58
N ALA A 94 1.90 8.73 -8.42
CA ALA A 94 1.10 9.57 -9.31
C ALA A 94 0.26 8.72 -10.29
N GLU A 95 0.91 7.81 -11.02
CA GLU A 95 0.28 6.87 -11.95
C GLU A 95 -0.78 6.01 -11.26
N HIS A 96 -0.47 5.52 -10.05
CA HIS A 96 -1.42 4.76 -9.26
C HIS A 96 -2.64 5.60 -8.89
N LEU A 97 -2.46 6.80 -8.35
CA LEU A 97 -3.57 7.64 -7.90
C LEU A 97 -4.42 8.19 -9.06
N SER A 98 -3.81 8.42 -10.24
CA SER A 98 -4.53 8.92 -11.43
C SER A 98 -5.17 7.82 -12.26
N GLY A 99 -4.55 6.63 -12.33
CA GLY A 99 -4.97 5.53 -13.20
C GLY A 99 -5.87 4.50 -12.53
N SER A 100 -6.09 4.59 -11.21
CA SER A 100 -6.88 3.61 -10.47
C SER A 100 -8.33 4.07 -10.30
N SER A 101 -9.27 3.11 -10.31
CA SER A 101 -10.63 3.37 -9.87
C SER A 101 -10.64 3.82 -8.41
N SER A 102 -11.68 4.54 -7.95
CA SER A 102 -11.71 5.07 -6.56
C SER A 102 -11.51 3.98 -5.50
N ARG A 103 -11.90 2.73 -5.80
CA ARG A 103 -11.79 1.56 -4.92
C ARG A 103 -10.36 0.98 -4.84
N GLU A 104 -9.51 1.28 -5.81
CA GLU A 104 -8.17 0.70 -5.93
C GLU A 104 -7.06 1.60 -5.40
N THR A 105 -7.36 2.85 -5.06
CA THR A 105 -6.36 3.85 -4.62
C THR A 105 -5.74 3.57 -3.25
N TYR A 106 -6.35 2.70 -2.44
CA TYR A 106 -5.97 2.41 -1.04
C TYR A 106 -5.92 3.62 -0.10
N VAL A 107 -6.54 4.75 -0.49
CA VAL A 107 -6.57 5.97 0.32
C VAL A 107 -7.88 6.18 1.09
N SER A 108 -8.82 5.24 1.01
CA SER A 108 -10.10 5.35 1.72
C SER A 108 -9.90 5.29 3.25
N LYS A 109 -10.84 5.86 4.01
CA LYS A 109 -10.80 5.80 5.49
C LYS A 109 -10.72 4.37 6.02
N THR A 110 -11.44 3.45 5.37
CA THR A 110 -11.48 2.02 5.71
C THR A 110 -10.12 1.38 5.47
N THR A 111 -9.56 1.53 4.26
CA THR A 111 -8.25 0.96 3.94
C THR A 111 -7.15 1.57 4.81
N GLN A 112 -7.21 2.87 5.10
CA GLN A 112 -6.28 3.50 6.04
C GLN A 112 -6.34 2.84 7.42
N ASN A 113 -7.53 2.60 7.97
CA ASN A 113 -7.69 1.94 9.28
C ASN A 113 -7.12 0.52 9.27
N GLU A 114 -7.34 -0.24 8.20
CA GLU A 114 -6.76 -1.58 8.05
C GLU A 114 -5.23 -1.52 8.03
N LEU A 115 -4.65 -0.60 7.25
CA LEU A 115 -3.20 -0.42 7.19
C LEU A 115 -2.61 0.04 8.53
N ILE A 116 -3.30 0.94 9.25
CA ILE A 116 -2.90 1.38 10.60
C ILE A 116 -2.93 0.20 11.56
N SER A 117 -3.97 -0.64 11.51
CA SER A 117 -4.08 -1.85 12.32
C SER A 117 -2.92 -2.81 12.05
N CYS A 118 -2.59 -3.06 10.77
CA CYS A 118 -1.44 -3.88 10.40
C CYS A 118 -0.13 -3.29 10.94
N CYS A 119 0.09 -1.98 10.81
CA CYS A 119 1.28 -1.33 11.37
C CYS A 119 1.34 -1.48 12.89
N GLY A 120 0.20 -1.29 13.57
CA GLY A 120 0.09 -1.45 15.02
C GLY A 120 0.39 -2.88 15.47
N ALA A 121 -0.09 -3.88 14.74
CA ALA A 121 0.17 -5.29 15.03
C ALA A 121 1.67 -5.63 14.90
N GLU A 122 2.32 -5.18 13.82
CA GLU A 122 3.76 -5.39 13.60
C GLU A 122 4.60 -4.72 14.71
N ILE A 123 4.30 -3.47 15.03
CA ILE A 123 4.99 -2.73 16.10
C ILE A 123 4.81 -3.46 17.44
N THR A 124 3.58 -3.88 17.75
CA THR A 124 3.26 -4.60 18.99
C THR A 124 3.99 -5.94 19.07
N SER A 125 4.08 -6.67 17.96
CA SER A 125 4.83 -7.93 17.87
C SER A 125 6.30 -7.72 18.24
N ILE A 126 6.94 -6.71 17.64
CA ILE A 126 8.35 -6.36 17.91
C ILE A 126 8.56 -6.02 19.39
N PHE A 127 7.68 -5.20 19.98
CA PHE A 127 7.81 -4.86 21.41
C PHE A 127 7.56 -6.06 22.31
N THR A 128 6.58 -6.89 22.00
CA THR A 128 6.29 -8.11 22.77
C THR A 128 7.47 -9.07 22.76
N GLU A 129 8.11 -9.25 21.61
CA GLU A 129 9.32 -10.06 21.49
C GLU A 129 10.46 -9.49 22.34
N ARG A 130 10.68 -8.17 22.28
CA ARG A 130 11.71 -7.49 23.09
C ARG A 130 11.47 -7.65 24.58
N VAL A 131 10.22 -7.48 25.04
CA VAL A 131 9.86 -7.66 26.46
C VAL A 131 10.03 -9.11 26.89
N ARG A 132 9.59 -10.07 26.06
CA ARG A 132 9.75 -11.51 26.34
C ARG A 132 11.22 -11.91 26.49
N ASN A 133 12.10 -11.31 25.69
CA ASN A 133 13.53 -11.60 25.70
C ASN A 133 14.32 -10.74 26.70
N ALA A 134 13.67 -9.80 27.39
CA ALA A 134 14.32 -8.96 28.40
C ALA A 134 14.53 -9.75 29.69
N VAL A 135 15.72 -9.63 30.28
CA VAL A 135 16.01 -10.22 31.60
C VAL A 135 15.21 -9.50 32.69
N LEU A 136 15.06 -8.19 32.55
CA LEU A 136 14.35 -7.32 33.48
C LEU A 136 13.58 -6.27 32.68
N TYR A 137 12.34 -5.99 33.10
CA TYR A 137 11.55 -4.86 32.62
C TYR A 137 10.74 -4.28 33.79
N SER A 138 10.43 -2.99 33.74
CA SER A 138 9.58 -2.31 34.71
C SER A 138 8.39 -1.70 33.99
N VAL A 139 7.22 -1.74 34.63
CA VAL A 139 6.01 -1.08 34.12
C VAL A 139 5.72 0.13 34.99
N LEU A 140 5.70 1.30 34.38
CA LEU A 140 5.30 2.55 35.02
C LEU A 140 3.84 2.83 34.63
N PHE A 141 3.03 3.20 35.61
CA PHE A 141 1.65 3.61 35.43
C PHE A 141 1.51 5.04 35.95
N ASP A 142 0.70 5.84 35.26
CA ASP A 142 0.29 7.19 35.65
C ASP A 142 -1.00 7.13 36.49
#